data_AF-A0A842VP97-F1
#
_entry.id   AF-A0A842VP97-F1
#
_cell.length_a   1.000
_cell.length_b   1.000
_cell.length_c   1.000
_cell.angle_alpha   90.00
_cell.angle_beta   90.00
_cell.angle_gamma   90.00
#
_symmetry.space_group_name_H-M   'P 1'
#
loop_
_entity.id
_entity.type
_entity.pdbx_description
1 polymer ?
#
loop_
_entity_poly.entity_id
_entity_poly.type
_entity_poly.pdbx_seq_one_letter_code
_entity_poly.pdbx_strand_id
1 'polypeptide(L)'
;MTLSNLLITDIIAAICYISFIAIFVIIGLRMALKYFEHKRIELISVGLAWILVSSTAWDNLYFFIHFVLIGEPPELLFAFLVYTFRIFLPIALFLWIFSVTKLIPMIRKTKIITLLIHFAFVIVALGFYIFALITLFTDILDASTESLFIVVYFSFVTIMGVFFMISILTSGFFIVRNASKSEDPRLKLESKFLLSAFIISSISTIISQIALASSGEGGVYDQYHLAPSIAPIFVLMHIALFISAILFYLGFFLSERVYRFLKKTE
;
A
#
# COMPACT_ATOMS: atom_id res chain seq x y z
N MET A 1 -17.02 23.62 1.15
CA MET A 1 -16.19 23.61 2.37
C MET A 1 -14.94 24.43 2.03
N THR A 2 -14.70 25.59 2.64
CA THR A 2 -13.65 26.51 2.13
C THR A 2 -12.24 26.02 2.47
N LEU A 3 -11.23 26.45 1.70
CA LEU A 3 -9.80 26.16 1.97
C LEU A 3 -9.36 26.52 3.40
N SER A 4 -10.04 27.48 4.04
CA SER A 4 -9.85 27.85 5.45
C SER A 4 -10.17 26.73 6.43
N ASN A 5 -10.89 25.68 5.99
CA ASN A 5 -11.35 24.59 6.82
C ASN A 5 -10.38 23.39 6.81
N LEU A 6 -9.31 23.44 5.99
CA LEU A 6 -8.26 22.43 6.04
C LEU A 6 -7.47 22.58 7.34
N LEU A 7 -7.45 21.52 8.14
CA LEU A 7 -6.58 21.47 9.30
C LEU A 7 -5.14 21.28 8.84
N ILE A 8 -4.20 21.80 9.63
CA ILE A 8 -2.76 21.57 9.42
C ILE A 8 -2.44 20.07 9.35
N THR A 9 -3.20 19.26 10.09
CA THR A 9 -3.10 17.79 10.10
C THR A 9 -3.37 17.18 8.73
N ASP A 10 -4.35 17.70 7.99
CA ASP A 10 -4.76 17.18 6.70
C ASP A 10 -3.70 17.46 5.64
N ILE A 11 -3.12 18.67 5.70
CA ILE A 11 -2.01 19.08 4.82
C ILE A 11 -0.79 18.19 5.06
N ILE A 12 -0.44 17.92 6.32
CA ILE A 12 0.70 17.06 6.65
C ILE A 12 0.45 15.63 6.15
N ALA A 13 -0.74 15.07 6.39
CA ALA A 13 -1.10 13.74 5.92
C ALA A 13 -1.03 13.63 4.40
N ALA A 14 -1.57 14.62 3.67
CA ALA A 14 -1.53 14.66 2.22
C ALA A 14 -0.09 14.71 1.67
N ILE A 15 0.78 15.53 2.24
CA ILE A 15 2.21 15.59 1.86
C ILE A 15 2.89 14.25 2.10
N CYS A 16 2.59 13.57 3.22
CA CYS A 16 3.12 12.24 3.51
C CYS A 16 2.66 11.22 2.48
N TYR A 17 1.39 11.24 2.06
CA TYR A 17 0.86 10.36 1.02
C TYR A 17 1.50 10.60 -0.35
N ILE A 18 1.61 11.87 -0.78
CA ILE A 18 2.28 12.24 -2.03
C ILE A 18 3.71 11.69 -2.04
N SER A 19 4.43 11.92 -0.94
CA SER A 19 5.82 11.50 -0.81
C SER A 19 5.94 9.96 -0.78
N PHE A 20 5.04 9.28 -0.08
CA PHE A 20 4.95 7.82 -0.06
C PHE A 20 4.75 7.25 -1.47
N ILE A 21 3.75 7.75 -2.21
CA ILE A 21 3.46 7.31 -3.59
C ILE A 21 4.66 7.58 -4.49
N ALA A 22 5.25 8.78 -4.43
CA ALA A 22 6.40 9.13 -5.23
C ALA A 22 7.59 8.19 -4.99
N ILE A 23 7.90 7.88 -3.72
CA ILE A 23 8.98 6.95 -3.38
C ILE A 23 8.68 5.54 -3.91
N PHE A 24 7.46 5.03 -3.77
CA PHE A 24 7.09 3.70 -4.26
C PHE A 24 7.14 3.61 -5.78
N VAL A 25 6.72 4.67 -6.49
CA VAL A 25 6.86 4.76 -7.95
C VAL A 25 8.34 4.78 -8.35
N ILE A 26 9.19 5.55 -7.66
CA ILE A 26 10.64 5.56 -7.90
C ILE A 26 11.24 4.17 -7.67
N ILE A 27 10.90 3.52 -6.56
CA ILE A 27 11.37 2.15 -6.26
C ILE A 27 10.96 1.21 -7.39
N GLY A 28 9.69 1.26 -7.77
CA GLY A 28 9.11 0.41 -8.79
C GLY A 28 9.77 0.58 -10.15
N LEU A 29 9.91 1.83 -10.61
CA LEU A 29 10.58 2.15 -11.87
C LEU A 29 12.05 1.73 -11.84
N ARG A 30 12.78 2.01 -10.77
CA ARG A 30 14.21 1.62 -10.68
C ARG A 30 14.37 0.10 -10.67
N MET A 31 13.49 -0.65 -10.03
CA MET A 31 13.51 -2.12 -10.10
C MET A 31 13.17 -2.63 -11.50
N ALA A 32 12.14 -2.08 -12.12
CA ALA A 32 11.77 -2.45 -13.48
C ALA A 32 12.90 -2.16 -14.49
N LEU A 33 13.60 -1.03 -14.35
CA LEU A 33 14.73 -0.68 -15.23
C LEU A 33 15.92 -1.65 -15.11
N LYS A 34 16.17 -2.23 -13.93
CA LYS A 34 17.19 -3.29 -13.75
C LYS A 34 16.93 -4.55 -14.57
N TYR A 35 15.70 -4.73 -15.09
CA TYR A 35 15.41 -5.78 -16.05
C TYR A 35 16.29 -5.69 -17.29
N PHE A 36 16.53 -4.49 -17.82
CA PHE A 36 17.32 -4.33 -19.05
C PHE A 36 18.78 -4.74 -18.86
N GLU A 37 19.29 -4.66 -17.63
CA GLU A 37 20.64 -5.09 -17.26
C GLU A 37 20.71 -6.61 -17.02
N HIS A 38 19.74 -7.18 -16.29
CA HIS A 38 19.82 -8.57 -15.82
C HIS A 38 18.94 -9.57 -16.58
N LYS A 39 18.02 -9.09 -17.44
CA LYS A 39 17.03 -9.87 -18.20
C LYS A 39 16.19 -10.83 -17.35
N ARG A 40 15.88 -10.43 -16.11
CA ARG A 40 15.08 -11.21 -15.14
C ARG A 40 13.69 -10.61 -14.98
N ILE A 41 12.67 -11.30 -15.49
CA ILE A 41 11.27 -10.82 -15.48
C ILE A 41 10.76 -10.53 -14.06
N GLU A 42 11.32 -11.22 -13.06
CA GLU A 42 11.04 -11.00 -11.65
C GLU A 42 11.28 -9.55 -11.23
N LEU A 43 12.25 -8.85 -11.83
CA LEU A 43 12.54 -7.44 -11.51
C LEU A 43 11.44 -6.49 -11.99
N ILE A 44 10.85 -6.77 -13.16
CA ILE A 44 9.67 -6.05 -13.64
C ILE A 44 8.49 -6.32 -12.70
N SER A 45 8.28 -7.59 -12.34
CA SER A 45 7.18 -7.98 -11.46
C SER A 45 7.29 -7.34 -10.06
N VAL A 46 8.47 -7.29 -9.44
CA VAL A 46 8.70 -6.54 -8.19
C VAL A 46 8.44 -5.04 -8.40
N GLY A 47 8.96 -4.48 -9.50
CA GLY A 47 8.81 -3.06 -9.80
C GLY A 47 7.34 -2.64 -9.93
N LEU A 48 6.58 -3.37 -10.75
CA LEU A 48 5.15 -3.17 -10.93
C LEU A 48 4.37 -3.44 -9.63
N ALA A 49 4.74 -4.48 -8.87
CA ALA A 49 4.10 -4.73 -7.57
C ALA A 49 4.19 -3.49 -6.67
N TRP A 50 5.36 -2.87 -6.51
CA TRP A 50 5.52 -1.66 -5.69
C TRP A 50 4.73 -0.46 -6.21
N ILE A 51 4.66 -0.24 -7.52
CA ILE A 51 3.82 0.81 -8.10
C ILE A 51 2.35 0.55 -7.75
N LEU A 52 1.87 -0.66 -7.97
CA LEU A 52 0.47 -1.01 -7.73
C LEU A 52 0.13 -1.10 -6.24
N VAL A 53 1.09 -1.43 -5.35
CA VAL A 53 0.89 -1.31 -3.89
C VAL A 53 0.57 0.12 -3.50
N SER A 54 1.20 1.11 -4.15
CA SER A 54 0.93 2.52 -3.83
C SER A 54 -0.52 2.95 -4.11
N SER A 55 -1.27 2.17 -4.89
CA SER A 55 -2.69 2.44 -5.18
C SER A 55 -3.58 2.51 -3.94
N THR A 56 -3.15 1.91 -2.82
CA THR A 56 -3.88 2.01 -1.53
C THR A 56 -3.90 3.41 -0.94
N ALA A 57 -3.09 4.33 -1.47
CA ALA A 57 -3.01 5.73 -1.04
C ALA A 57 -3.51 6.71 -2.11
N TRP A 58 -3.88 6.24 -3.31
CA TRP A 58 -4.28 7.10 -4.41
C TRP A 58 -5.63 7.80 -4.15
N ASP A 59 -6.49 7.17 -3.35
CA ASP A 59 -7.75 7.74 -2.88
C ASP A 59 -7.54 9.03 -2.09
N ASN A 60 -6.62 8.99 -1.13
CA ASN A 60 -6.28 10.14 -0.31
C ASN A 60 -5.63 11.26 -1.11
N LEU A 61 -4.73 10.91 -2.03
CA LEU A 61 -4.10 11.87 -2.94
C LEU A 61 -5.15 12.57 -3.82
N TYR A 62 -6.02 11.78 -4.44
CA TYR A 62 -7.04 12.31 -5.33
C TYR A 62 -7.99 13.24 -4.58
N PHE A 63 -8.51 12.82 -3.43
CA PHE A 63 -9.42 13.64 -2.63
C PHE A 63 -8.79 14.98 -2.26
N PHE A 64 -7.53 14.95 -1.80
CA PHE A 64 -6.79 16.17 -1.47
C PHE A 64 -6.63 17.09 -2.68
N ILE A 65 -6.19 16.57 -3.83
CA ILE A 65 -6.02 17.36 -5.06
C ILE A 65 -7.35 17.96 -5.51
N HIS A 66 -8.42 17.16 -5.53
CA HIS A 66 -9.76 17.63 -5.91
C HIS A 66 -10.21 18.77 -4.99
N PHE A 67 -10.10 18.57 -3.68
CA PHE A 67 -10.49 19.57 -2.69
C PHE A 67 -9.71 20.87 -2.84
N VAL A 68 -8.38 20.80 -3.06
CA VAL A 68 -7.54 21.99 -3.25
C VAL A 68 -7.88 22.75 -4.54
N LEU A 69 -8.18 22.04 -5.63
CA LEU A 69 -8.44 22.65 -6.93
C LEU A 69 -9.87 23.19 -7.07
N ILE A 70 -10.86 22.50 -6.50
CA ILE A 70 -12.29 22.79 -6.70
C ILE A 70 -12.91 23.46 -5.46
N GLY A 71 -12.30 23.32 -4.28
CA GLY A 71 -12.83 23.86 -3.02
C GLY A 71 -14.01 23.07 -2.46
N GLU A 72 -14.27 21.89 -3.02
CA GLU A 72 -15.34 20.98 -2.59
C GLU A 72 -14.84 19.53 -2.63
N PRO A 73 -15.35 18.66 -1.74
CA PRO A 73 -15.03 17.24 -1.82
C PRO A 73 -15.63 16.66 -3.11
N PRO A 74 -14.98 15.63 -3.70
CA PRO A 74 -15.50 14.98 -4.90
C PRO A 74 -16.89 14.39 -4.66
N GLU A 75 -17.73 14.35 -5.70
CA GLU A 75 -19.05 13.69 -5.64
C GLU A 75 -18.92 12.19 -5.31
N LEU A 76 -19.95 11.60 -4.69
CA LEU A 76 -19.89 10.24 -4.13
C LEU A 76 -19.52 9.19 -5.17
N LEU A 77 -20.08 9.29 -6.38
CA LEU A 77 -19.75 8.42 -7.50
C LEU A 77 -18.27 8.53 -7.87
N PHE A 78 -17.72 9.74 -7.86
CA PHE A 78 -16.31 9.95 -8.16
C PHE A 78 -15.41 9.41 -7.04
N ALA A 79 -15.77 9.67 -5.78
CA ALA A 79 -15.06 9.12 -4.63
C ALA A 79 -15.04 7.59 -4.65
N PHE A 80 -16.14 6.96 -5.07
CA PHE A 80 -16.22 5.51 -5.22
C PHE A 80 -15.37 4.98 -6.39
N LEU A 81 -15.37 5.65 -7.55
CA LEU A 81 -14.52 5.30 -8.68
C LEU A 81 -13.04 5.35 -8.30
N VAL A 82 -12.67 6.30 -7.46
CA VAL A 82 -11.31 6.44 -6.92
C VAL A 82 -11.00 5.35 -5.90
N TYR A 83 -11.95 4.99 -5.03
CA TYR A 83 -11.81 3.82 -4.15
C TYR A 83 -11.63 2.51 -4.93
N THR A 84 -12.19 2.45 -6.14
CA THR A 84 -12.01 1.30 -7.05
C THR A 84 -10.56 1.15 -7.51
N PHE A 85 -9.67 2.14 -7.37
CA PHE A 85 -8.23 1.94 -7.63
C PHE A 85 -7.59 0.84 -6.77
N ARG A 86 -8.24 0.43 -5.66
CA ARG A 86 -7.84 -0.75 -4.88
C ARG A 86 -7.97 -2.07 -5.67
N ILE A 87 -8.60 -2.07 -6.85
CA ILE A 87 -8.59 -3.19 -7.81
C ILE A 87 -7.18 -3.59 -8.24
N PHE A 88 -6.20 -2.69 -8.12
CA PHE A 88 -4.80 -3.00 -8.41
C PHE A 88 -4.12 -3.80 -7.31
N LEU A 89 -4.67 -3.84 -6.08
CA LEU A 89 -4.04 -4.50 -4.94
C LEU A 89 -3.89 -6.02 -5.11
N PRO A 90 -4.91 -6.77 -5.59
CA PRO A 90 -4.75 -8.19 -5.88
C PRO A 90 -3.70 -8.45 -6.97
N ILE A 91 -3.67 -7.60 -8.01
CA ILE A 91 -2.68 -7.70 -9.10
C ILE A 91 -1.27 -7.45 -8.54
N ALA A 92 -1.10 -6.44 -7.70
CA ALA A 92 0.15 -6.14 -7.01
C ALA A 92 0.63 -7.35 -6.19
N LEU A 93 -0.29 -7.99 -5.46
CA LEU A 93 0.03 -9.16 -4.65
C LEU A 93 0.48 -10.36 -5.48
N PHE A 94 -0.21 -10.61 -6.59
CA PHE A 94 0.17 -11.67 -7.51
C PHE A 94 1.58 -11.47 -8.05
N LEU A 95 1.87 -10.26 -8.55
CA LEU A 95 3.20 -9.90 -9.07
C LEU A 95 4.28 -10.00 -7.99
N TRP A 96 3.97 -9.57 -6.77
CA TRP A 96 4.87 -9.70 -5.62
C TRP A 96 5.19 -11.17 -5.35
N ILE A 97 4.19 -12.01 -5.14
CA ILE A 97 4.37 -13.43 -4.79
C ILE A 97 5.02 -14.20 -5.93
N PHE A 98 4.68 -13.91 -7.19
CA PHE A 98 5.37 -14.44 -8.36
C PHE A 98 6.88 -14.14 -8.28
N SER A 99 7.24 -12.90 -7.97
CA SER A 99 8.64 -12.49 -7.85
C SER A 99 9.33 -13.17 -6.67
N VAL A 100 8.71 -13.18 -5.48
CA VAL A 100 9.29 -13.79 -4.29
C VAL A 100 9.54 -15.29 -4.50
N THR A 101 8.58 -16.02 -5.09
CA THR A 101 8.72 -17.47 -5.31
C THR A 101 9.82 -17.81 -6.34
N LYS A 102 10.17 -16.87 -7.21
CA LYS A 102 11.30 -17.01 -8.15
C LYS A 102 12.64 -16.63 -7.52
N LEU A 103 12.67 -15.55 -6.73
CA LEU A 103 13.88 -15.05 -6.05
C LEU A 103 14.31 -15.94 -4.89
N ILE A 104 13.36 -16.57 -4.18
CA ILE A 104 13.64 -17.42 -3.03
C ILE A 104 13.68 -18.90 -3.45
N PRO A 105 14.73 -19.64 -3.09
CA PRO A 105 14.74 -21.09 -3.24
C PRO A 105 13.74 -21.71 -2.25
N MET A 106 12.58 -22.13 -2.76
CA MET A 106 11.56 -22.90 -2.02
C MET A 106 11.39 -24.29 -2.66
N ILE A 107 10.81 -25.22 -1.92
CA ILE A 107 10.45 -26.55 -2.45
C ILE A 107 9.40 -26.38 -3.55
N ARG A 108 9.57 -27.08 -4.69
CA ARG A 108 8.71 -26.94 -5.88
C ARG A 108 7.22 -27.06 -5.57
N LYS A 109 6.82 -28.03 -4.73
CA LYS A 109 5.42 -28.22 -4.32
C LYS A 109 4.88 -27.00 -3.57
N THR A 110 5.62 -26.48 -2.60
CA THR A 110 5.25 -25.27 -1.84
C THR A 110 5.11 -24.05 -2.77
N LYS A 111 6.02 -23.87 -3.73
CA LYS A 111 5.92 -22.79 -4.73
C LYS A 111 4.61 -22.82 -5.49
N ILE A 112 4.25 -24.00 -6.02
CA ILE A 112 3.04 -24.18 -6.83
C ILE A 112 1.80 -23.90 -5.96
N ILE A 113 1.73 -24.45 -4.75
CA ILE A 113 0.59 -24.24 -3.85
C ILE A 113 0.46 -22.75 -3.48
N THR A 114 1.56 -22.08 -3.12
CA THR A 114 1.55 -20.65 -2.81
C THR A 114 1.06 -19.82 -4.00
N LEU A 115 1.52 -20.10 -5.21
CA LEU A 115 1.06 -19.40 -6.41
C LEU A 115 -0.42 -19.66 -6.69
N LEU A 116 -0.89 -20.89 -6.55
CA LEU A 116 -2.30 -21.23 -6.77
C LEU A 116 -3.23 -20.54 -5.78
N ILE A 117 -2.87 -20.50 -4.48
CA ILE A 117 -3.66 -19.81 -3.46
C ILE A 117 -3.77 -18.31 -3.78
N HIS A 118 -2.66 -17.66 -4.12
CA HIS A 118 -2.67 -16.23 -4.45
C HIS A 118 -3.37 -15.95 -5.77
N PHE A 119 -3.26 -16.84 -6.76
CA PHE A 119 -4.00 -16.72 -8.01
C PHE A 119 -5.51 -16.87 -7.81
N ALA A 120 -5.95 -17.85 -7.01
CA ALA A 120 -7.35 -18.00 -6.63
C ALA A 120 -7.87 -16.77 -5.89
N PHE A 121 -7.06 -16.23 -4.96
CA PHE A 121 -7.37 -14.98 -4.26
C PHE A 121 -7.56 -13.80 -5.23
N VAL A 122 -6.69 -13.66 -6.24
CA VAL A 122 -6.82 -12.61 -7.27
C VAL A 122 -8.13 -12.76 -8.03
N ILE A 123 -8.49 -13.97 -8.45
CA ILE A 123 -9.75 -14.22 -9.15
C ILE A 123 -10.96 -13.82 -8.29
N VAL A 124 -10.99 -14.24 -7.02
CA VAL A 124 -12.07 -13.90 -6.09
C VAL A 124 -12.14 -12.39 -5.85
N ALA A 125 -11.00 -11.74 -5.65
CA ALA A 125 -10.94 -10.30 -5.43
C ALA A 125 -11.41 -9.52 -6.65
N LEU A 126 -10.95 -9.87 -7.85
CA LEU A 126 -11.40 -9.23 -9.10
C LEU A 126 -12.89 -9.48 -9.34
N GLY A 127 -13.37 -10.70 -9.11
CA GLY A 127 -14.80 -11.02 -9.21
C GLY A 127 -15.65 -10.17 -8.28
N PHE A 128 -15.20 -9.96 -7.04
CA PHE A 128 -15.87 -9.07 -6.09
C PHE A 128 -15.83 -7.61 -6.54
N TYR A 129 -14.69 -7.10 -7.01
CA TYR A 129 -14.61 -5.72 -7.50
C TYR A 129 -15.53 -5.49 -8.70
N ILE A 130 -15.63 -6.45 -9.63
CA ILE A 130 -16.55 -6.40 -10.76
C ILE A 130 -18.01 -6.41 -10.26
N PHE A 131 -18.33 -7.31 -9.33
CA PHE A 131 -19.66 -7.35 -8.72
C PHE A 131 -20.01 -6.02 -8.05
N ALA A 132 -19.10 -5.46 -7.25
CA ALA A 132 -19.27 -4.18 -6.57
C ALA A 132 -19.46 -3.02 -7.54
N LEU A 133 -18.73 -3.01 -8.65
CA LEU A 133 -18.93 -2.01 -9.71
C LEU A 133 -20.33 -2.11 -10.32
N ILE A 134 -20.78 -3.33 -10.66
CA ILE A 134 -22.10 -3.54 -11.25
C ILE A 134 -23.20 -3.08 -10.28
N THR A 135 -23.13 -3.48 -9.01
CA THR A 135 -24.14 -3.13 -8.01
C THR A 135 -24.16 -1.63 -7.69
N LEU A 136 -22.99 -0.98 -7.69
CA LEU A 136 -22.93 0.47 -7.54
C LEU A 136 -23.73 1.17 -8.66
N PHE A 137 -23.51 0.79 -9.92
CA PHE A 137 -24.22 1.41 -11.03
C PHE A 137 -25.72 1.14 -11.00
N THR A 138 -26.17 0.02 -10.42
CA THR A 138 -27.60 -0.27 -10.25
C THR A 138 -28.22 0.47 -9.06
N ASP A 139 -27.55 0.54 -7.92
CA ASP A 139 -28.07 1.24 -6.73
C ASP A 139 -28.12 2.76 -6.92
N ILE A 140 -27.20 3.35 -7.70
CA ILE A 140 -27.27 4.79 -8.06
C ILE A 140 -28.53 5.11 -8.88
N LEU A 141 -29.06 4.14 -9.63
CA LEU A 141 -30.31 4.31 -10.39
C LEU A 141 -31.54 4.19 -9.48
N ASP A 142 -31.44 3.45 -8.38
CA ASP A 142 -32.49 3.26 -7.38
C ASP A 142 -32.09 3.93 -6.05
N ALA A 143 -32.30 5.24 -5.94
CA ALA A 143 -31.87 6.14 -4.85
C ALA A 143 -32.39 5.84 -3.41
N SER A 144 -32.71 4.59 -3.07
CA SER A 144 -33.31 4.17 -1.80
C SER A 144 -32.55 3.08 -1.04
N THR A 145 -31.46 2.51 -1.56
CA THR A 145 -30.76 1.34 -0.99
C THR A 145 -29.35 1.59 -0.43
N GLU A 146 -28.99 2.84 -0.15
CA GLU A 146 -27.60 3.26 0.14
C GLU A 146 -26.89 2.54 1.33
N SER A 147 -27.57 1.80 2.21
CA SER A 147 -26.93 1.31 3.46
C SER A 147 -26.28 -0.07 3.38
N LEU A 148 -26.84 -1.05 2.65
CA LEU A 148 -26.35 -2.44 2.73
C LEU A 148 -25.11 -2.67 1.85
N PHE A 149 -25.10 -2.09 0.65
CA PHE A 149 -24.01 -2.25 -0.31
C PHE A 149 -22.68 -1.68 0.22
N ILE A 150 -22.73 -0.48 0.80
CA ILE A 150 -21.57 0.21 1.37
C ILE A 150 -20.90 -0.65 2.46
N VAL A 151 -21.69 -1.24 3.38
CA VAL A 151 -21.17 -2.07 4.47
C VAL A 151 -20.49 -3.34 3.96
N VAL A 152 -21.07 -4.01 2.96
CA VAL A 152 -20.50 -5.24 2.38
C VAL A 152 -19.20 -4.93 1.63
N TYR A 153 -19.16 -3.84 0.87
CA TYR A 153 -17.97 -3.38 0.15
C TYR A 153 -16.80 -3.11 1.10
N PHE A 154 -17.02 -2.29 2.13
CA PHE A 154 -15.95 -1.94 3.09
C PHE A 154 -15.42 -3.16 3.83
N SER A 155 -16.30 -4.06 4.26
CA SER A 155 -15.91 -5.29 4.94
C SER A 155 -15.00 -6.14 4.07
N PHE A 156 -15.37 -6.32 2.80
CA PHE A 156 -14.55 -7.09 1.86
C PHE A 156 -13.21 -6.43 1.58
N VAL A 157 -13.19 -5.14 1.26
CA VAL A 157 -11.95 -4.38 1.00
C VAL A 157 -11.00 -4.45 2.21
N THR A 158 -11.55 -4.39 3.42
CA THR A 158 -10.77 -4.52 4.66
C THR A 158 -10.16 -5.92 4.79
N ILE A 159 -10.95 -6.99 4.59
CA ILE A 159 -10.45 -8.37 4.61
C ILE A 159 -9.34 -8.57 3.56
N MET A 160 -9.53 -8.03 2.34
CA MET A 160 -8.52 -8.06 1.29
C MET A 160 -7.24 -7.34 1.69
N GLY A 161 -7.35 -6.16 2.29
CA GLY A 161 -6.22 -5.40 2.81
C GLY A 161 -5.44 -6.15 3.88
N VAL A 162 -6.13 -6.80 4.83
CA VAL A 162 -5.50 -7.62 5.87
C VAL A 162 -4.78 -8.82 5.25
N PHE A 163 -5.43 -9.55 4.33
CA PHE A 163 -4.80 -10.67 3.63
C PHE A 163 -3.54 -10.23 2.88
N PHE A 164 -3.64 -9.13 2.14
CA PHE A 164 -2.53 -8.53 1.42
C PHE A 164 -1.35 -8.22 2.34
N MET A 165 -1.61 -7.55 3.46
CA MET A 165 -0.60 -7.18 4.45
C MET A 165 0.09 -8.42 5.02
N ILE A 166 -0.66 -9.45 5.42
CA ILE A 166 -0.10 -10.72 5.93
C ILE A 166 0.78 -11.38 4.87
N SER A 167 0.32 -11.44 3.62
CA SER A 167 1.09 -12.05 2.54
C SER A 167 2.38 -11.29 2.25
N ILE A 168 2.35 -9.95 2.19
CA ILE A 168 3.57 -9.13 2.00
C ILE A 168 4.51 -9.26 3.20
N LEU A 169 4.01 -9.21 4.43
CA LEU A 169 4.83 -9.33 5.63
C LEU A 169 5.55 -10.68 5.73
N THR A 170 4.81 -11.76 5.55
CA THR A 170 5.36 -13.12 5.66
C THR A 170 6.43 -13.36 4.60
N SER A 171 6.13 -13.03 3.34
CA SER A 171 7.08 -13.16 2.23
C SER A 171 8.26 -12.18 2.34
N GLY A 172 8.03 -10.94 2.76
CA GLY A 172 9.06 -9.94 3.04
C GLY A 172 10.02 -10.40 4.13
N PHE A 173 9.51 -11.00 5.20
CA PHE A 173 10.34 -11.58 6.26
C PHE A 173 11.23 -12.72 5.74
N PHE A 174 10.74 -13.55 4.83
CA PHE A 174 11.58 -14.56 4.16
C PHE A 174 12.70 -13.95 3.32
N ILE A 175 12.42 -12.86 2.58
CA ILE A 175 13.44 -12.12 1.81
C ILE A 175 14.52 -11.59 2.78
N VAL A 176 14.09 -10.88 3.82
CA VAL A 176 14.99 -10.30 4.83
C VAL A 176 15.85 -11.38 5.48
N ARG A 177 15.25 -12.48 5.93
CA ARG A 177 15.97 -13.58 6.59
C ARG A 177 17.03 -14.21 5.70
N ASN A 178 16.79 -14.29 4.40
CA ASN A 178 17.76 -14.83 3.46
C ASN A 178 18.87 -13.82 3.17
N ALA A 179 18.53 -12.54 2.99
CA ALA A 179 19.50 -11.47 2.79
C ALA A 179 20.41 -11.27 4.02
N SER A 180 19.88 -11.39 5.23
CA SER A 180 20.65 -11.24 6.48
C SER A 180 21.69 -12.34 6.70
N LYS A 181 21.54 -13.49 6.02
CA LYS A 181 22.51 -14.60 6.05
C LYS A 181 23.63 -14.47 5.02
N SER A 182 23.54 -13.51 4.10
CA SER A 182 24.59 -13.25 3.12
C SER A 182 25.92 -12.95 3.80
N GLU A 183 27.04 -13.35 3.22
CA GLU A 183 28.38 -12.95 3.70
C GLU A 183 28.67 -11.47 3.42
N ASP A 184 28.01 -10.89 2.41
CA ASP A 184 28.16 -9.47 2.05
C ASP A 184 27.59 -8.56 3.15
N PRO A 185 28.44 -7.76 3.85
CA PRO A 185 27.98 -6.85 4.91
C PRO A 185 27.02 -5.77 4.40
N ARG A 186 27.09 -5.38 3.13
CA ARG A 186 26.17 -4.41 2.54
C ARG A 186 24.77 -4.99 2.43
N LEU A 187 24.66 -6.23 1.92
CA LEU A 187 23.37 -6.91 1.82
C LEU A 187 22.75 -7.19 3.20
N LYS A 188 23.57 -7.45 4.23
CA LYS A 188 23.08 -7.52 5.62
C LYS A 188 22.47 -6.19 6.07
N LEU A 189 23.10 -5.07 5.77
CA LEU A 189 22.57 -3.75 6.16
C LEU A 189 21.28 -3.39 5.39
N GLU A 190 21.25 -3.68 4.08
CA GLU A 190 20.04 -3.57 3.25
C GLU A 190 18.87 -4.38 3.86
N SER A 191 19.13 -5.61 4.32
CA SER A 191 18.11 -6.45 4.97
C SER A 191 17.57 -5.85 6.28
N LYS A 192 18.40 -5.13 7.06
CA LYS A 192 17.95 -4.44 8.27
C LYS A 192 16.99 -3.29 7.93
N PHE A 193 17.31 -2.48 6.92
CA PHE A 193 16.42 -1.42 6.44
C PHE A 193 15.08 -1.96 5.96
N LEU A 194 15.10 -3.04 5.16
CA LEU A 194 13.87 -3.70 4.71
C LEU A 194 13.04 -4.23 5.90
N LEU A 195 13.68 -4.86 6.90
CA LEU A 195 12.98 -5.34 8.08
C LEU A 195 12.29 -4.21 8.83
N SER A 196 13.02 -3.12 9.09
CA SER A 196 12.46 -1.93 9.75
C SER A 196 11.31 -1.34 8.95
N ALA A 197 11.43 -1.28 7.62
CA ALA A 197 10.37 -0.80 6.74
C ALA A 197 9.10 -1.66 6.85
N PHE A 198 9.22 -2.99 6.81
CA PHE A 198 8.09 -3.90 6.96
C PHE A 198 7.41 -3.77 8.33
N ILE A 199 8.19 -3.68 9.41
CA ILE A 199 7.66 -3.54 10.77
C ILE A 199 6.93 -2.20 10.92
N ILE A 200 7.57 -1.09 10.57
CA ILE A 200 6.99 0.25 10.71
C ILE A 200 5.73 0.38 9.86
N SER A 201 5.80 0.03 8.57
CA SER A 201 4.63 0.13 7.67
C SER A 201 3.44 -0.67 8.17
N SER A 202 3.68 -1.85 8.73
CA SER A 202 2.62 -2.73 9.22
C SER A 202 2.01 -2.25 10.52
N ILE A 203 2.83 -1.80 11.47
CA ILE A 203 2.34 -1.18 12.70
C ILE A 203 1.51 0.07 12.37
N SER A 204 2.02 0.94 11.48
CA SER A 204 1.32 2.16 11.07
C SER A 204 -0.01 1.86 10.39
N THR A 205 -0.04 0.87 9.51
CA THR A 205 -1.28 0.45 8.83
C THR A 205 -2.28 -0.10 9.83
N ILE A 206 -1.87 -1.02 10.72
CA ILE A 206 -2.75 -1.61 11.74
C ILE A 206 -3.33 -0.53 12.65
N ILE A 207 -2.50 0.35 13.21
CA ILE A 207 -2.96 1.44 14.09
C ILE A 207 -3.90 2.38 13.33
N SER A 208 -3.59 2.74 12.09
CA SER A 208 -4.45 3.59 11.28
C SER A 208 -5.82 2.94 11.03
N GLN A 209 -5.87 1.64 10.74
CA GLN A 209 -7.13 0.93 10.54
C GLN A 209 -7.94 0.81 11.84
N ILE A 210 -7.28 0.57 12.98
CA ILE A 210 -7.95 0.55 14.29
C ILE A 210 -8.51 1.92 14.65
N ALA A 211 -7.75 2.99 14.41
CA ALA A 211 -8.18 4.36 14.66
C ALA A 211 -9.42 4.72 13.82
N LEU A 212 -9.41 4.36 12.53
CA LEU A 212 -10.56 4.54 11.62
C LEU A 212 -11.76 3.68 12.03
N ALA A 213 -11.55 2.43 12.45
CA ALA A 213 -12.66 1.59 12.92
C ALA A 213 -13.27 2.12 14.23
N SER A 214 -12.48 2.78 15.07
CA SER A 214 -12.90 3.29 16.38
C SER A 214 -13.62 4.63 16.30
N SER A 215 -13.48 5.39 15.21
CA SER A 215 -14.18 6.69 15.08
C SER A 215 -15.68 6.54 14.89
N GLY A 216 -16.20 5.34 14.60
CA GLY A 216 -17.63 5.13 14.32
C GLY A 216 -18.11 5.74 12.99
N GLU A 217 -17.21 6.43 12.31
CA GLU A 217 -17.39 7.14 11.05
C GLU A 217 -16.93 6.22 9.91
N GLY A 218 -17.83 5.31 9.50
CA GLY A 218 -17.56 4.32 8.45
C GLY A 218 -17.62 4.89 7.02
N GLY A 219 -17.83 6.19 6.84
CA GLY A 219 -17.97 6.84 5.55
C GLY A 219 -16.62 7.24 4.92
N VAL A 220 -16.52 7.16 3.59
CA VAL A 220 -15.39 7.73 2.81
C VAL A 220 -15.19 9.22 3.11
N TYR A 221 -16.29 9.95 3.36
CA TYR A 221 -16.27 11.39 3.58
C TYR A 221 -15.78 11.81 4.97
N ASP A 222 -16.03 10.98 5.98
CA ASP A 222 -15.69 11.33 7.37
C ASP A 222 -14.21 11.09 7.69
N GLN A 223 -13.45 10.46 6.79
CA GLN A 223 -12.00 10.31 6.94
C GLN A 223 -11.25 11.67 7.05
N TYR A 224 -11.88 12.76 6.62
CA TYR A 224 -11.35 14.13 6.72
C TYR A 224 -11.96 14.94 7.87
N HIS A 225 -12.92 14.37 8.59
CA HIS A 225 -13.52 14.93 9.79
C HIS A 225 -13.18 14.11 11.04
N LEU A 226 -11.96 13.58 11.08
CA LEU A 226 -11.47 12.85 12.25
C LEU A 226 -11.70 13.69 13.50
N ALA A 227 -12.35 13.07 14.50
CA ALA A 227 -12.48 13.65 15.83
C ALA A 227 -11.13 14.26 16.26
N PRO A 228 -11.11 15.46 16.87
CA PRO A 228 -9.86 16.15 17.23
C PRO A 228 -8.88 15.31 18.05
N SER A 229 -9.38 14.29 18.77
CA SER A 229 -8.58 13.32 19.52
C SER A 229 -7.84 12.29 18.65
N ILE A 230 -8.35 11.96 17.46
CA ILE A 230 -7.81 10.92 16.56
C ILE A 230 -6.85 11.53 15.54
N ALA A 231 -7.08 12.79 15.13
CA ALA A 231 -6.26 13.47 14.12
C ALA A 231 -4.74 13.41 14.38
N PRO A 232 -4.21 13.61 15.61
CA PRO A 232 -2.78 13.49 15.87
C PRO A 232 -2.23 12.08 15.65
N ILE A 233 -2.98 11.05 16.05
CA ILE A 233 -2.59 9.64 15.85
C ILE A 233 -2.52 9.35 14.35
N PHE A 234 -3.52 9.81 13.59
CA PHE A 234 -3.56 9.66 12.15
C PHE A 234 -2.31 10.29 11.50
N VAL A 235 -1.99 11.55 11.82
CA VAL A 235 -0.78 12.22 11.30
C VAL A 235 0.51 11.45 11.63
N LEU A 236 0.65 10.95 12.86
CA LEU A 236 1.82 10.17 13.26
C LEU A 236 1.95 8.87 12.44
N MET A 237 0.82 8.21 12.12
CA MET A 237 0.84 7.01 11.29
C MET A 237 1.28 7.32 9.85
N HIS A 238 0.91 8.47 9.30
CA HIS A 238 1.34 8.89 7.96
C HIS A 238 2.82 9.24 7.90
N ILE A 239 3.34 9.93 8.93
CA ILE A 239 4.77 10.19 9.05
C ILE A 239 5.53 8.86 9.15
N ALA A 240 5.03 7.90 9.94
CA ALA A 240 5.64 6.59 10.05
C ALA A 240 5.59 5.78 8.74
N LEU A 241 4.48 5.84 7.99
CA LEU A 241 4.38 5.26 6.63
C LEU A 241 5.39 5.91 5.67
N PHE A 242 5.51 7.23 5.69
CA PHE A 242 6.52 7.94 4.89
C PHE A 242 7.95 7.52 5.25
N ILE A 243 8.28 7.44 6.54
CA ILE A 243 9.58 6.92 7.02
C ILE A 243 9.79 5.49 6.51
N SER A 244 8.76 4.63 6.58
CA SER A 244 8.87 3.26 6.07
C SER A 244 9.16 3.21 4.56
N ALA A 245 8.63 4.15 3.76
CA ALA A 245 8.94 4.24 2.34
C ALA A 245 10.41 4.61 2.09
N ILE A 246 10.97 5.54 2.85
CA ILE A 246 12.40 5.86 2.81
C ILE A 246 13.22 4.62 3.16
N LEU A 247 12.83 3.88 4.20
CA LEU A 247 13.52 2.66 4.61
C LEU A 247 13.42 1.56 3.55
N PHE A 248 12.27 1.40 2.86
CA PHE A 248 12.16 0.51 1.70
C PHE A 248 13.13 0.92 0.60
N TYR A 249 13.20 2.22 0.27
CA TYR A 249 14.13 2.72 -0.74
C TYR A 249 15.60 2.41 -0.38
N LEU A 250 16.00 2.67 0.87
CA LEU A 250 17.34 2.34 1.37
C LEU A 250 17.58 0.84 1.38
N GLY A 251 16.58 0.04 1.75
CA GLY A 251 16.66 -1.41 1.76
C GLY A 251 16.84 -2.03 0.37
N PHE A 252 16.34 -1.39 -0.68
CA PHE A 252 16.47 -1.85 -2.06
C PHE A 252 17.64 -1.23 -2.84
N PHE A 253 18.04 -0.01 -2.49
CA PHE A 253 18.98 0.81 -3.25
C PHE A 253 19.98 1.55 -2.36
N LEU A 254 20.51 0.87 -1.34
CA LEU A 254 21.51 1.47 -0.45
C LEU A 254 22.70 1.96 -1.27
N SER A 255 22.97 3.27 -1.24
CA SER A 255 24.10 3.83 -1.99
C SER A 255 25.42 3.58 -1.28
N GLU A 256 26.50 3.46 -2.06
CA GLU A 256 27.85 3.24 -1.52
C GLU A 256 28.32 4.38 -0.58
N ARG A 257 27.77 5.59 -0.74
CA ARG A 257 28.05 6.73 0.16
C ARG A 257 27.41 6.52 1.52
N VAL A 258 26.13 6.15 1.54
CA VAL A 258 25.38 5.89 2.78
C VAL A 258 25.95 4.67 3.51
N TYR A 259 26.27 3.60 2.78
CA TYR A 259 26.92 2.42 3.35
C TYR A 259 28.25 2.77 4.04
N ARG A 260 29.16 3.48 3.36
CA ARG A 260 30.44 3.89 3.93
C ARG A 260 30.30 4.86 5.10
N PHE A 261 29.27 5.71 5.10
CA PHE A 261 28.98 6.60 6.22
C PHE A 261 28.59 5.80 7.47
N LEU A 262 27.65 4.86 7.33
CA LEU A 262 27.17 4.04 8.45
C LEU A 262 28.24 3.10 9.02
N LYS A 263 29.14 2.60 8.16
CA LYS A 263 30.25 1.73 8.60
C LYS A 263 31.31 2.46 9.43
N LYS A 264 31.48 3.78 9.27
CA LYS A 264 32.45 4.56 10.07
C LYS A 264 32.02 4.77 11.52
N THR A 265 30.74 4.60 11.79
CA THR A 265 30.13 4.77 13.11
C THR A 265 30.10 3.48 13.94
N GLU A 266 30.47 2.33 13.35
CA GLU A 266 30.70 1.05 14.07
C GLU A 266 32.17 0.93 14.48
#